data_AF-A0A537ZET9-F1
#
_entry.id   AF-A0A537ZET9-F1
#
_cell.length_a   1.000
_cell.length_b   1.000
_cell.length_c   1.000
_cell.angle_alpha   90.00
_cell.angle_beta   90.00
_cell.angle_gamma   90.00
#
_symmetry.space_group_name_H-M   'P 1'
#
loop_
_entity.id
_entity.type
_entity.pdbx_description
1 polymer ?
#
loop_
_entity_poly.entity_id
_entity_poly.type
_entity_poly.pdbx_seq_one_letter_code
_entity_poly.pdbx_strand_id
1 'polypeptide(L)'
;MRARRAQRGQATVEWVGLVLLAALVLGALAAVVPGGDGRSLGEAILQAIVCAVRGDCSRRAALGDAELAAVYGAREAAVVRRYAPNIAYEPGTYTLPVDWRQCRSHRCSDAPDRGGLDVHRSSRGRVPATAFTHLVRRGGTTYIQYWFYYPDSTTTWGGAAGAWSLLGLAHHRSSYPGFHLDDWEGYQVRIDASGHASARATSHDGYQYCKGPAPSCSRWGPWTGWTRVSRGSHAGHIPMVAVAVPNGAHHGPHRWRFVGRPAREGVDVHERVTTGPGLRLVPLESIDPGSYRPLQPNGPVPPWGKEVYRDPVSNSTG
;
A
#
# COMPACT_ATOMS: atom_id res chain seq x y z
N MET A 1 36.17 -47.43 -6.37
CA MET A 1 35.56 -47.43 -5.03
C MET A 1 34.62 -46.23 -4.93
N ARG A 2 33.32 -46.43 -4.64
CA ARG A 2 32.31 -45.36 -4.48
C ARG A 2 32.37 -44.80 -3.05
N ALA A 3 32.58 -43.49 -2.91
CA ALA A 3 32.43 -42.80 -1.63
C ALA A 3 30.96 -42.75 -1.22
N ARG A 4 30.63 -43.31 -0.05
CA ARG A 4 29.31 -43.14 0.59
C ARG A 4 29.18 -41.69 1.04
N ARG A 5 28.17 -40.97 0.54
CA ARG A 5 27.72 -39.71 1.15
C ARG A 5 27.19 -40.03 2.55
N ALA A 6 27.85 -39.50 3.58
CA ALA A 6 27.33 -39.53 4.94
C ALA A 6 26.17 -38.52 5.05
N GLN A 7 24.95 -39.00 5.23
CA GLN A 7 23.85 -38.16 5.70
C GLN A 7 24.08 -37.90 7.20
N ARG A 8 24.49 -36.68 7.55
CA ARG A 8 24.43 -36.18 8.93
C ARG A 8 23.50 -34.98 8.95
N GLY A 9 22.46 -35.06 9.76
CA GLY A 9 21.48 -33.98 9.97
C GLY A 9 20.04 -34.42 9.76
N GLN A 10 19.55 -35.39 10.55
CA GLN A 10 18.11 -35.56 10.75
C GLN A 10 17.80 -35.04 12.15
N ALA A 11 16.91 -34.04 12.24
CA ALA A 11 16.41 -33.54 13.51
C ALA A 11 15.70 -34.69 14.24
N THR A 12 16.00 -34.89 15.52
CA THR A 12 15.31 -35.90 16.33
C THR A 12 13.85 -35.51 16.54
N VAL A 13 12.99 -36.49 16.83
CA VAL A 13 11.56 -36.24 17.10
C VAL A 13 11.39 -35.27 18.27
N GLU A 14 12.29 -35.30 19.27
CA GLU A 14 12.25 -34.35 20.38
C GLU A 14 12.52 -32.91 19.92
N TRP A 15 13.47 -32.71 18.99
CA TRP A 15 13.76 -31.40 18.43
C TRP A 15 12.59 -30.84 17.61
N VAL A 16 11.94 -31.68 16.83
CA VAL A 16 10.74 -31.29 16.08
C VAL A 16 9.61 -30.91 17.03
N GLY A 17 9.39 -31.71 18.08
CA GLY A 17 8.39 -31.45 19.11
C GLY A 17 8.64 -30.12 19.86
N LEU A 18 9.89 -29.85 20.22
CA LEU A 18 10.27 -28.63 20.94
C LEU A 18 10.10 -27.37 20.06
N VAL A 19 10.49 -27.44 18.79
CA VAL A 19 10.27 -26.34 17.83
C VAL A 19 8.79 -26.09 17.60
N LEU A 20 7.98 -27.15 17.49
CA LEU A 20 6.52 -27.02 17.34
C LEU A 20 5.89 -26.38 18.58
N LEU A 21 6.27 -26.81 19.78
CA LEU A 21 5.79 -26.24 21.04
C LEU A 21 6.15 -24.76 21.15
N ALA A 22 7.41 -24.40 20.85
CA ALA A 22 7.86 -23.02 20.86
C ALA A 22 7.07 -22.16 19.86
N ALA A 23 6.83 -22.66 18.64
CA ALA A 23 6.03 -21.97 17.64
C ALA A 23 4.57 -21.77 18.09
N LEU A 24 3.96 -22.77 18.74
CA LEU A 24 2.60 -22.66 19.28
C LEU A 24 2.50 -21.66 20.42
N VAL A 25 3.48 -21.64 21.33
CA VAL A 25 3.54 -20.68 22.44
C VAL A 25 3.72 -19.25 21.90
N LEU A 26 4.63 -19.04 20.95
CA LEU A 26 4.84 -17.73 20.33
C LEU A 26 3.61 -17.28 19.53
N GLY A 27 2.93 -18.19 18.82
CA GLY A 27 1.68 -17.92 18.11
C GLY A 27 0.54 -17.55 19.07
N ALA A 28 0.40 -18.27 20.18
CA ALA A 28 -0.57 -17.96 21.23
C ALA A 28 -0.29 -16.57 21.83
N LEU A 29 0.96 -16.26 22.17
CA LEU A 29 1.36 -14.95 22.69
C LEU A 29 1.05 -13.81 21.71
N ALA A 30 1.30 -14.01 20.41
CA ALA A 30 0.96 -13.02 19.38
C ALA A 30 -0.55 -12.78 19.25
N ALA A 31 -1.38 -13.81 19.47
CA ALA A 31 -2.84 -13.70 19.39
C ALA A 31 -3.48 -12.93 20.57
N VAL A 32 -2.78 -12.82 21.71
CA VAL A 32 -3.29 -12.10 22.90
C VAL A 32 -2.85 -10.64 22.96
N VAL A 33 -1.99 -10.15 22.05
CA VAL A 33 -1.55 -8.74 22.04
C VAL A 33 -2.69 -7.85 21.54
N PRO A 34 -3.31 -7.01 22.40
CA PRO A 34 -4.40 -6.15 21.98
C PRO A 34 -3.92 -5.09 20.97
N GLY A 35 -4.55 -5.02 19.80
CA GLY A 35 -4.27 -4.02 18.77
C GLY A 35 -3.11 -4.35 17.81
N GLY A 36 -2.47 -5.51 17.96
CA GLY A 36 -1.50 -6.01 16.99
C GLY A 36 -2.18 -6.70 15.81
N ASP A 37 -1.73 -6.39 14.59
CA ASP A 37 -2.18 -7.06 13.38
C ASP A 37 -1.49 -8.43 13.24
N GLY A 38 -2.01 -9.42 13.97
CA GLY A 38 -1.52 -10.81 13.93
C GLY A 38 -1.60 -11.47 12.54
N ARG A 39 -2.30 -10.85 11.58
CA ARG A 39 -2.38 -11.31 10.18
C ARG A 39 -1.06 -11.12 9.45
N SER A 40 -0.37 -10.01 9.67
CA SER A 40 0.94 -9.75 9.03
C SER A 40 1.97 -10.83 9.35
N LEU A 41 1.99 -11.33 10.59
CA LEU A 41 2.86 -12.42 11.03
C LEU A 41 2.35 -13.79 10.57
N GLY A 42 1.05 -14.07 10.78
CA GLY A 42 0.43 -15.34 10.39
C GLY A 42 0.50 -15.59 8.88
N GLU A 43 0.21 -14.58 8.06
CA GLU A 43 0.37 -14.63 6.62
C GLU A 43 1.81 -14.57 6.19
N ALA A 44 2.71 -13.81 6.82
CA ALA A 44 4.12 -13.91 6.48
C ALA A 44 4.64 -15.35 6.66
N ILE A 45 4.21 -16.04 7.73
CA ILE A 45 4.54 -17.44 8.00
C ILE A 45 3.83 -18.37 7.02
N LEU A 46 2.52 -18.21 6.80
CA LEU A 46 1.74 -19.10 5.93
C LEU A 46 2.13 -18.90 4.46
N GLN A 47 2.39 -17.67 4.04
CA GLN A 47 2.99 -17.32 2.76
C GLN A 47 4.40 -17.90 2.69
N ALA A 48 5.26 -17.78 3.70
CA ALA A 48 6.59 -18.41 3.67
C ALA A 48 6.50 -19.94 3.50
N ILE A 49 5.57 -20.60 4.19
CA ILE A 49 5.30 -22.05 4.07
C ILE A 49 4.77 -22.39 2.68
N VAL A 50 3.75 -21.68 2.19
CA VAL A 50 3.17 -21.89 0.85
C VAL A 50 4.18 -21.57 -0.25
N CYS A 51 5.01 -20.54 -0.08
CA CYS A 51 6.14 -20.18 -0.94
C CYS A 51 7.17 -21.31 -1.00
N ALA A 52 7.55 -21.85 0.17
CA ALA A 52 8.52 -22.94 0.28
C ALA A 52 7.99 -24.22 -0.36
N VAL A 53 6.68 -24.49 -0.25
CA VAL A 53 6.03 -25.70 -0.80
C VAL A 53 5.72 -25.58 -2.30
N ARG A 54 5.23 -24.42 -2.76
CA ARG A 54 4.78 -24.23 -4.16
C ARG A 54 5.83 -23.61 -5.09
N GLY A 55 6.90 -23.01 -4.56
CA GLY A 55 8.03 -22.47 -5.34
C GLY A 55 7.75 -21.25 -6.23
N ASP A 56 6.50 -20.79 -6.33
CA ASP A 56 6.05 -19.76 -7.28
C ASP A 56 5.94 -18.34 -6.70
N CYS A 57 5.75 -18.23 -5.38
CA CYS A 57 5.51 -16.95 -4.73
C CYS A 57 6.83 -16.17 -4.47
N SER A 58 7.90 -16.87 -4.11
CA SER A 58 9.26 -16.31 -4.09
C SER A 58 9.72 -15.91 -5.50
N ARG A 59 9.32 -16.65 -6.54
CA ARG A 59 9.75 -16.36 -7.92
C ARG A 59 9.26 -15.02 -8.43
N ARG A 60 8.01 -14.62 -8.17
CA ARG A 60 7.49 -13.31 -8.65
C ARG A 60 7.94 -12.12 -7.81
N ALA A 61 7.99 -12.27 -6.48
CA ALA A 61 8.59 -11.25 -5.62
C ALA A 61 10.08 -11.08 -5.98
N ALA A 62 10.80 -12.18 -6.17
CA ALA A 62 12.19 -12.16 -6.65
C ALA A 62 12.33 -11.63 -8.08
N LEU A 63 11.35 -11.83 -8.98
CA LEU A 63 11.37 -11.22 -10.31
C LEU A 63 11.19 -9.70 -10.22
N GLY A 64 10.25 -9.21 -9.39
CA GLY A 64 10.09 -7.77 -9.16
C GLY A 64 11.31 -7.17 -8.45
N ASP A 65 11.89 -7.89 -7.48
CA ASP A 65 13.12 -7.47 -6.80
C ASP A 65 14.33 -7.51 -7.72
N ALA A 66 14.38 -8.47 -8.66
CA ALA A 66 15.40 -8.52 -9.69
C ALA A 66 15.24 -7.38 -10.71
N GLU A 67 14.01 -7.04 -11.09
CA GLU A 67 13.70 -5.88 -11.95
C GLU A 67 14.12 -4.58 -11.26
N LEU A 68 13.78 -4.41 -9.98
CA LEU A 68 14.25 -3.29 -9.16
C LEU A 68 15.78 -3.25 -9.06
N ALA A 69 16.42 -4.39 -8.79
CA ALA A 69 17.88 -4.46 -8.65
C ALA A 69 18.60 -4.20 -9.98
N ALA A 70 18.00 -4.58 -11.11
CA ALA A 70 18.54 -4.29 -12.43
C ALA A 70 18.51 -2.80 -12.76
N VAL A 71 17.52 -2.05 -12.27
CA VAL A 71 17.39 -0.61 -12.52
C VAL A 71 18.12 0.23 -11.46
N TYR A 72 17.92 -0.06 -10.18
CA TYR A 72 18.41 0.77 -9.08
C TYR A 72 19.71 0.26 -8.43
N GLY A 73 20.07 -1.00 -8.66
CA GLY A 73 21.08 -1.72 -7.87
C GLY A 73 20.46 -2.43 -6.66
N ALA A 74 21.13 -3.49 -6.19
CA ALA A 74 20.58 -4.37 -5.15
C ALA A 74 20.35 -3.66 -3.80
N ARG A 75 21.23 -2.73 -3.42
CA ARG A 75 21.11 -1.99 -2.15
C ARG A 75 19.90 -1.07 -2.17
N GLU A 76 19.73 -0.33 -3.26
CA GLU A 76 18.62 0.59 -3.47
C GLU A 76 17.30 -0.15 -3.64
N ALA A 77 17.29 -1.27 -4.37
CA ALA A 77 16.12 -2.14 -4.49
C ALA A 77 15.64 -2.63 -3.11
N ALA A 78 16.57 -3.00 -2.21
CA ALA A 78 16.23 -3.38 -0.84
C ALA A 78 15.63 -2.20 -0.05
N VAL A 79 16.11 -0.97 -0.26
CA VAL A 79 15.51 0.24 0.33
C VAL A 79 14.10 0.47 -0.21
N VAL A 80 13.90 0.40 -1.54
CA VAL A 80 12.58 0.52 -2.17
C VAL A 80 11.61 -0.56 -1.70
N ARG A 81 12.07 -1.80 -1.50
CA ARG A 81 11.23 -2.86 -0.95
C ARG A 81 10.89 -2.63 0.53
N ARG A 82 11.87 -2.21 1.33
CA ARG A 82 11.69 -1.97 2.78
C ARG A 82 10.66 -0.89 3.09
N TYR A 83 10.61 0.17 2.27
CA TYR A 83 9.71 1.30 2.49
C TYR A 83 8.41 1.21 1.68
N ALA A 84 8.16 0.07 1.01
CA ALA A 84 6.92 -0.16 0.27
C ALA A 84 5.72 -0.09 1.22
N PRO A 85 4.66 0.66 0.88
CA PRO A 85 3.54 0.85 1.78
C PRO A 85 2.67 -0.40 1.85
N ASN A 86 2.08 -0.63 3.03
CA ASN A 86 0.83 -1.37 3.15
C ASN A 86 -0.32 -0.43 2.70
N ILE A 87 -1.21 -0.93 1.84
CA ILE A 87 -2.32 -0.14 1.30
C ILE A 87 -3.60 -0.59 2.01
N ALA A 88 -4.24 0.31 2.74
CA ALA A 88 -5.58 0.12 3.28
C ALA A 88 -6.62 0.69 2.29
N TYR A 89 -7.76 0.04 2.16
CA TYR A 89 -8.82 0.46 1.25
C TYR A 89 -10.05 0.87 2.05
N GLU A 90 -10.52 2.11 1.86
CA GLU A 90 -11.79 2.53 2.47
C GLU A 90 -12.91 1.56 2.06
N PRO A 91 -13.78 1.13 2.99
CA PRO A 91 -14.89 0.24 2.68
C PRO A 91 -15.70 0.77 1.49
N GLY A 92 -15.98 -0.11 0.53
CA GLY A 92 -16.58 0.18 -0.77
C GLY A 92 -15.58 0.39 -1.90
N THR A 93 -14.27 0.31 -1.65
CA THR A 93 -13.21 0.40 -2.66
C THR A 93 -12.82 -1.01 -3.12
N TYR A 94 -13.36 -1.45 -4.26
CA TYR A 94 -13.10 -2.80 -4.78
C TYR A 94 -11.77 -2.89 -5.53
N THR A 95 -11.39 -1.82 -6.20
CA THR A 95 -10.27 -1.73 -7.13
C THR A 95 -8.92 -1.88 -6.42
N LEU A 96 -8.07 -2.78 -6.90
CA LEU A 96 -6.65 -2.83 -6.55
C LEU A 96 -5.84 -1.94 -7.51
N PRO A 97 -4.70 -1.39 -7.08
CA PRO A 97 -3.78 -0.76 -8.01
C PRO A 97 -3.15 -1.83 -8.89
N VAL A 98 -3.09 -1.62 -10.21
CA VAL A 98 -2.65 -2.64 -11.17
C VAL A 98 -1.64 -2.10 -12.17
N ASP A 99 -0.92 -3.00 -12.83
CA ASP A 99 -0.09 -2.61 -13.98
C ASP A 99 -1.00 -2.22 -15.17
N TRP A 100 -1.01 -0.93 -15.54
CA TRP A 100 -1.84 -0.41 -16.64
C TRP A 100 -1.58 -1.11 -17.97
N ARG A 101 -0.39 -1.68 -18.17
CA ARG A 101 -0.03 -2.45 -19.38
C ARG A 101 -0.77 -3.78 -19.45
N GLN A 102 -1.24 -4.29 -18.31
CA GLN A 102 -1.93 -5.58 -18.18
C GLN A 102 -3.43 -5.41 -17.93
N CYS A 103 -3.83 -4.36 -17.21
CA CYS A 103 -5.21 -4.16 -16.80
C CYS A 103 -5.58 -2.68 -16.73
N ARG A 104 -6.67 -2.31 -17.40
CA ARG A 104 -7.27 -0.96 -17.37
C ARG A 104 -8.79 -1.02 -17.22
N SER A 105 -9.28 -2.00 -16.47
CA SER A 105 -10.72 -2.15 -16.21
C SER A 105 -11.01 -2.85 -14.89
N HIS A 106 -12.14 -2.53 -14.26
CA HIS A 106 -12.67 -3.22 -13.08
C HIS A 106 -12.69 -4.74 -13.20
N ARG A 107 -12.97 -5.26 -14.40
CA ARG A 107 -13.03 -6.70 -14.66
C ARG A 107 -11.75 -7.43 -14.25
N CYS A 108 -10.60 -6.77 -14.30
CA CYS A 108 -9.30 -7.36 -13.96
C CYS A 108 -8.63 -6.73 -12.74
N SER A 109 -9.14 -5.63 -12.18
CA SER A 109 -8.57 -4.95 -11.01
C SER A 109 -9.34 -5.20 -9.71
N ASP A 110 -10.61 -5.60 -9.78
CA ASP A 110 -11.45 -5.68 -8.58
C ASP A 110 -11.14 -6.91 -7.73
N ALA A 111 -11.17 -6.69 -6.42
CA ALA A 111 -11.01 -7.69 -5.37
C ALA A 111 -12.19 -7.66 -4.39
N PRO A 112 -12.40 -8.71 -3.57
CA PRO A 112 -13.43 -8.69 -2.54
C PRO A 112 -13.23 -7.51 -1.59
N ASP A 113 -14.32 -6.86 -1.18
CA ASP A 113 -14.30 -5.75 -0.23
C ASP A 113 -14.78 -6.26 1.14
N ARG A 114 -13.87 -6.89 1.88
CA ARG A 114 -14.14 -7.38 3.22
C ARG A 114 -13.01 -6.96 4.13
N GLY A 115 -13.35 -6.19 5.15
CA GLY A 115 -12.43 -5.81 6.22
C GLY A 115 -11.79 -7.06 6.83
N GLY A 116 -10.51 -6.99 7.16
CA GLY A 116 -9.79 -8.15 7.66
C GLY A 116 -8.93 -8.86 6.61
N LEU A 117 -9.23 -8.72 5.31
CA LEU A 117 -8.51 -9.45 4.26
C LEU A 117 -7.22 -8.76 3.81
N ASP A 118 -6.14 -9.52 3.65
CA ASP A 118 -4.97 -9.12 2.86
C ASP A 118 -5.11 -9.67 1.43
N VAL A 119 -5.17 -8.77 0.45
CA VAL A 119 -5.48 -9.10 -0.94
C VAL A 119 -4.40 -8.55 -1.86
N HIS A 120 -3.71 -9.49 -2.51
CA HIS A 120 -2.60 -9.20 -3.43
C HIS A 120 -2.96 -9.37 -4.90
N ARG A 121 -4.17 -9.86 -5.18
CA ARG A 121 -4.61 -10.20 -6.54
C ARG A 121 -6.08 -9.91 -6.72
N SER A 122 -6.43 -9.46 -7.91
CA SER A 122 -7.82 -9.33 -8.30
C SER A 122 -8.54 -10.68 -8.35
N SER A 123 -9.85 -10.64 -8.13
CA SER A 123 -10.72 -11.82 -8.15
C SER A 123 -10.72 -12.48 -9.53
N ARG A 124 -10.74 -11.66 -10.58
CA ARG A 124 -10.84 -12.08 -11.98
C ARG A 124 -9.55 -11.74 -12.72
N GLY A 125 -8.99 -12.70 -13.42
CA GLY A 125 -7.70 -12.54 -14.12
C GLY A 125 -6.47 -12.65 -13.21
N ARG A 126 -6.64 -12.61 -11.87
CA ARG A 126 -5.57 -12.83 -10.87
C ARG A 126 -4.40 -11.85 -11.04
N VAL A 127 -4.70 -10.64 -11.51
CA VAL A 127 -3.74 -9.56 -11.74
C VAL A 127 -3.18 -9.12 -10.39
N PRO A 128 -1.85 -9.02 -10.23
CA PRO A 128 -1.25 -8.63 -8.97
C PRO A 128 -1.49 -7.15 -8.66
N ALA A 129 -1.71 -6.85 -7.38
CA ALA A 129 -1.62 -5.49 -6.89
C ALA A 129 -0.21 -4.94 -7.17
N THR A 130 -0.13 -3.79 -7.80
CA THR A 130 1.11 -3.25 -8.37
C THR A 130 1.34 -1.81 -7.95
N ALA A 131 2.56 -1.50 -7.56
CA ALA A 131 3.05 -0.14 -7.39
C ALA A 131 4.22 0.11 -8.33
N PHE A 132 4.12 1.16 -9.13
CA PHE A 132 5.24 1.63 -9.94
C PHE A 132 6.18 2.46 -9.07
N THR A 133 7.49 2.33 -9.26
CA THR A 133 8.47 3.01 -8.41
C THR A 133 9.29 4.01 -9.19
N HIS A 134 9.72 5.08 -8.51
CA HIS A 134 10.73 6.01 -8.99
C HIS A 134 11.62 6.40 -7.81
N LEU A 135 12.93 6.41 -8.01
CA LEU A 135 13.92 6.71 -6.97
C LEU A 135 14.69 7.98 -7.32
N VAL A 136 14.69 8.96 -6.42
CA VAL A 136 15.43 10.22 -6.58
C VAL A 136 16.38 10.44 -5.41
N ARG A 137 17.61 10.88 -5.70
CA ARG A 137 18.56 11.32 -4.69
C ARG A 137 18.86 12.79 -4.84
N ARG A 138 18.73 13.55 -3.74
CA ARG A 138 18.99 14.99 -3.74
C ARG A 138 19.52 15.43 -2.38
N GLY A 139 20.69 16.05 -2.35
CA GLY A 139 21.27 16.64 -1.12
C GLY A 139 21.36 15.65 0.05
N GLY A 140 21.84 14.42 -0.20
CA GLY A 140 21.93 13.37 0.83
C GLY A 140 20.59 12.76 1.26
N THR A 141 19.47 13.20 0.69
CA THR A 141 18.13 12.67 0.95
C THR A 141 17.73 11.72 -0.18
N THR A 142 17.16 10.57 0.19
CA THR A 142 16.56 9.62 -0.76
C THR A 142 15.05 9.79 -0.76
N TYR A 143 14.48 9.96 -1.95
CA TYR A 143 13.04 10.02 -2.17
C TYR A 143 12.62 8.80 -2.97
N ILE A 144 11.62 8.09 -2.46
CA ILE A 144 10.99 6.97 -3.15
C ILE A 144 9.57 7.40 -3.47
N GLN A 145 9.18 7.29 -4.72
CA GLN A 145 7.82 7.55 -5.17
C GLN A 145 7.20 6.22 -5.59
N TYR A 146 6.09 5.86 -4.95
CA TYR A 146 5.24 4.76 -5.34
C TYR A 146 4.02 5.33 -6.05
N TRP A 147 3.75 4.85 -7.25
CA TRP A 147 2.64 5.29 -8.08
C TRP A 147 1.66 4.14 -8.28
N PHE A 148 0.39 4.41 -8.06
CA PHE A 148 -0.71 3.48 -8.13
C PHE A 148 -1.58 3.84 -9.31
N TYR A 149 -1.80 2.88 -10.21
CA TYR A 149 -2.73 3.05 -11.31
C TYR A 149 -4.05 2.33 -10.99
N TYR A 150 -5.15 3.07 -11.09
CA TYR A 150 -6.50 2.53 -11.07
C TYR A 150 -7.18 2.78 -12.43
N PRO A 151 -8.04 1.87 -12.92
CA PRO A 151 -8.72 2.03 -14.20
C PRO A 151 -9.58 3.28 -14.35
N ASP A 152 -10.13 3.77 -13.24
CA ASP A 152 -10.97 4.96 -13.19
C ASP A 152 -10.91 5.61 -11.81
N SER A 153 -11.57 6.77 -11.70
CA SER A 153 -11.84 7.46 -10.45
C SER A 153 -13.23 8.09 -10.51
N THR A 154 -13.83 8.29 -9.34
CA THR A 154 -15.06 9.05 -9.13
C THR A 154 -14.82 10.05 -8.01
N THR A 155 -14.14 11.16 -8.34
CA THR A 155 -13.95 12.23 -7.38
C THR A 155 -15.29 12.92 -7.13
N THR A 156 -15.82 12.75 -5.92
CA THR A 156 -17.05 13.44 -5.52
C THR A 156 -16.72 14.91 -5.24
N TRP A 157 -17.22 15.84 -6.05
CA TRP A 157 -17.19 17.24 -5.67
C TRP A 157 -18.16 17.45 -4.49
N GLY A 158 -17.63 17.87 -3.33
CA GLY A 158 -18.42 18.42 -2.21
C GLY A 158 -19.53 17.54 -1.61
N GLY A 159 -19.33 16.23 -1.47
CA GLY A 159 -20.35 15.35 -0.86
C GLY A 159 -21.59 15.10 -1.73
N ALA A 160 -21.58 15.57 -2.98
CA ALA A 160 -22.73 15.53 -3.87
C ALA A 160 -23.05 14.12 -4.41
N ALA A 161 -22.22 13.10 -4.22
CA ALA A 161 -22.54 11.74 -4.70
C ALA A 161 -23.85 11.18 -4.11
N GLY A 162 -24.14 11.47 -2.85
CA GLY A 162 -25.43 11.12 -2.24
C GLY A 162 -26.59 11.86 -2.90
N ALA A 163 -26.43 13.15 -3.15
CA ALA A 163 -27.45 14.00 -3.79
C ALA A 163 -27.70 13.61 -5.26
N TRP A 164 -26.64 13.37 -6.04
CA TRP A 164 -26.73 12.94 -7.44
C TRP A 164 -27.31 11.53 -7.60
N SER A 165 -27.03 10.62 -6.64
CA SER A 165 -27.64 9.29 -6.59
C SER A 165 -29.12 9.35 -6.18
N LEU A 166 -29.49 10.26 -5.27
CA LEU A 166 -30.89 10.49 -4.85
C LEU A 166 -31.74 11.11 -5.95
N LEU A 167 -31.15 11.99 -6.77
CA LEU A 167 -31.85 12.69 -7.86
C LEU A 167 -31.99 11.84 -9.13
N GLY A 168 -31.47 10.61 -9.18
CA GLY A 168 -31.57 9.73 -10.34
C GLY A 168 -30.78 10.19 -11.58
N LEU A 169 -30.07 11.31 -11.51
CA LEU A 169 -29.39 11.94 -12.66
C LEU A 169 -28.07 11.23 -13.05
N ALA A 170 -27.60 10.26 -12.26
CA ALA A 170 -26.41 9.47 -12.52
C ALA A 170 -26.73 8.16 -13.27
N HIS A 171 -27.54 8.20 -14.33
CA HIS A 171 -27.94 7.00 -15.07
C HIS A 171 -26.76 6.27 -15.77
N HIS A 172 -25.61 6.95 -15.95
CA HIS A 172 -24.35 6.33 -16.40
C HIS A 172 -23.15 6.89 -15.63
N ARG A 173 -22.23 6.01 -15.17
CA ARG A 173 -20.99 6.40 -14.46
C ARG A 173 -20.15 7.42 -15.24
N SER A 174 -20.15 7.33 -16.57
CA SER A 174 -19.43 8.23 -17.47
C SER A 174 -20.02 9.65 -17.56
N SER A 175 -21.23 9.87 -17.07
CA SER A 175 -21.90 11.18 -17.06
C SER A 175 -21.77 11.91 -15.72
N TYR A 176 -21.11 11.30 -14.73
CA TYR A 176 -20.95 11.88 -13.39
C TYR A 176 -19.85 12.96 -13.37
N PRO A 177 -20.14 14.19 -12.89
CA PRO A 177 -19.12 15.21 -12.69
C PRO A 177 -18.04 14.72 -11.71
N GLY A 178 -16.80 14.55 -12.20
CA GLY A 178 -15.67 14.02 -11.42
C GLY A 178 -15.32 12.55 -11.70
N PHE A 179 -16.03 11.89 -12.63
CA PHE A 179 -15.56 10.63 -13.20
C PHE A 179 -14.46 10.86 -14.23
N HIS A 180 -13.42 10.04 -14.19
CA HIS A 180 -12.45 9.92 -15.27
C HIS A 180 -11.92 8.50 -15.40
N LEU A 181 -11.60 8.10 -16.63
CA LEU A 181 -10.76 6.95 -16.95
C LEU A 181 -9.30 7.29 -16.71
N ASP A 182 -8.55 6.25 -16.35
CA ASP A 182 -7.21 6.34 -15.78
C ASP A 182 -7.18 7.16 -14.51
N ASP A 183 -6.55 6.61 -13.49
CA ASP A 183 -6.30 7.33 -12.26
C ASP A 183 -4.91 6.99 -11.74
N TRP A 184 -4.14 8.02 -11.45
CA TRP A 184 -2.75 7.91 -11.04
C TRP A 184 -2.57 8.61 -9.70
N GLU A 185 -2.50 7.78 -8.67
CA GLU A 185 -2.28 8.21 -7.30
C GLU A 185 -0.85 7.87 -6.87
N GLY A 186 -0.36 8.51 -5.81
CA GLY A 186 1.01 8.44 -5.37
C GLY A 186 1.14 8.34 -3.85
N TYR A 187 2.18 7.64 -3.42
CA TYR A 187 2.66 7.62 -2.05
C TYR A 187 4.16 7.85 -2.07
N GLN A 188 4.65 8.79 -1.26
CA GLN A 188 6.05 9.17 -1.27
C GLN A 188 6.68 8.94 0.08
N VAL A 189 7.93 8.49 0.06
CA VAL A 189 8.78 8.34 1.22
C VAL A 189 10.03 9.18 1.02
N ARG A 190 10.37 9.99 2.02
CA ARG A 190 11.61 10.77 2.09
C ARG A 190 12.44 10.28 3.26
N ILE A 191 13.67 9.89 2.99
CA ILE A 191 14.63 9.33 3.94
C ILE A 191 15.84 10.27 3.98
N ASP A 192 16.08 10.89 5.13
CA ASP A 192 17.23 11.78 5.32
C ASP A 192 18.54 11.00 5.55
N ALA A 193 19.66 11.72 5.66
CA ALA A 193 20.98 11.13 5.87
C ALA A 193 21.13 10.38 7.20
N SER A 194 20.28 10.67 8.20
CA SER A 194 20.24 9.95 9.47
C SER A 194 19.40 8.67 9.42
N GLY A 195 18.70 8.43 8.31
CA GLY A 195 17.80 7.30 8.12
C GLY A 195 16.38 7.56 8.62
N HIS A 196 16.07 8.80 9.05
CA HIS A 196 14.71 9.16 9.45
C HIS A 196 13.81 9.24 8.22
N ALA A 197 12.67 8.57 8.29
CA ALA A 197 11.73 8.48 7.18
C ALA A 197 10.45 9.28 7.46
N SER A 198 10.00 10.00 6.43
CA SER A 198 8.75 10.75 6.40
C SER A 198 7.95 10.36 5.16
N ALA A 199 6.63 10.48 5.21
CA ALA A 199 5.75 10.12 4.11
C ALA A 199 4.61 11.12 3.88
N ARG A 200 4.03 11.03 2.69
CA ARG A 200 2.82 11.73 2.25
C ARG A 200 2.18 10.95 1.09
N ALA A 201 0.90 11.17 0.85
CA ALA A 201 0.18 10.58 -0.27
C ALA A 201 -0.51 11.67 -1.10
N THR A 202 -0.77 11.40 -2.38
CA THR A 202 -1.52 12.31 -3.24
C THR A 202 -2.95 12.46 -2.75
N SER A 203 -3.53 13.64 -2.96
CA SER A 203 -4.93 13.92 -2.68
C SER A 203 -5.41 14.97 -3.65
N HIS A 204 -5.97 14.51 -4.77
CA HIS A 204 -6.37 15.36 -5.90
C HIS A 204 -5.18 16.23 -6.39
N ASP A 205 -5.27 17.55 -6.26
CA ASP A 205 -4.30 18.53 -6.76
C ASP A 205 -3.05 18.71 -5.87
N GLY A 206 -2.87 17.86 -4.86
CA GLY A 206 -1.79 18.02 -3.89
C GLY A 206 -1.38 16.78 -3.15
N TYR A 207 -0.73 16.98 -1.99
CA TYR A 207 -0.30 15.92 -1.10
C TYR A 207 -0.79 16.14 0.33
N GLN A 208 -1.10 15.03 1.01
CA GLN A 208 -1.45 15.03 2.41
C GLN A 208 -0.86 13.83 3.17
N TYR A 209 -0.58 14.05 4.45
CA TYR A 209 -0.28 13.05 5.45
C TYR A 209 -1.55 12.51 6.11
N CYS A 210 -2.53 13.34 6.44
CA CYS A 210 -3.78 12.87 7.05
C CYS A 210 -5.01 13.37 6.30
N LYS A 211 -6.15 12.69 6.49
CA LYS A 211 -7.43 13.14 5.96
C LYS A 211 -7.99 14.26 6.84
N GLY A 212 -8.18 15.44 6.28
CA GLY A 212 -8.86 16.54 6.95
C GLY A 212 -8.30 17.92 6.58
N PRO A 213 -9.00 19.00 6.98
CA PRO A 213 -8.65 20.36 6.59
C PRO A 213 -7.49 20.96 7.40
N ALA A 214 -6.95 20.23 8.38
CA ALA A 214 -5.90 20.76 9.24
C ALA A 214 -4.63 21.06 8.40
N PRO A 215 -4.01 22.24 8.55
CA PRO A 215 -2.78 22.58 7.80
C PRO A 215 -1.61 21.61 8.03
N SER A 216 -1.62 20.89 9.16
CA SER A 216 -0.65 19.83 9.45
C SER A 216 -0.85 18.60 8.56
N CYS A 217 -2.04 18.40 8.00
CA CYS A 217 -2.33 17.29 7.11
C CYS A 217 -1.75 17.49 5.72
N SER A 218 -1.56 18.71 5.22
CA SER A 218 -1.01 18.97 3.87
C SER A 218 0.52 19.06 3.84
N ARG A 219 1.21 18.32 4.73
CA ARG A 219 2.67 18.32 4.89
C ARG A 219 3.21 16.89 4.93
N TRP A 220 4.53 16.73 4.84
CA TRP A 220 5.21 15.49 5.19
C TRP A 220 4.98 15.17 6.67
N GLY A 221 4.64 13.92 6.99
CA GLY A 221 4.60 13.43 8.37
C GLY A 221 5.50 12.20 8.56
N PRO A 222 5.63 11.66 9.78
CA PRO A 222 6.44 10.48 10.04
C PRO A 222 6.03 9.28 9.18
N TRP A 223 6.98 8.54 8.60
CA TRP A 223 6.64 7.32 7.86
C TRP A 223 6.07 6.27 8.82
N THR A 224 4.95 5.67 8.44
CA THR A 224 4.24 4.69 9.27
C THR A 224 4.16 3.30 8.64
N GLY A 225 4.61 3.14 7.40
CA GLY A 225 4.42 1.91 6.63
C GLY A 225 3.02 1.75 6.02
N TRP A 226 2.15 2.76 6.11
CA TRP A 226 0.78 2.69 5.60
C TRP A 226 0.46 3.81 4.61
N THR A 227 -0.44 3.51 3.68
CA THR A 227 -1.28 4.49 2.97
C THR A 227 -2.71 3.97 2.93
N ARG A 228 -3.69 4.85 2.84
CA ARG A 228 -5.12 4.53 2.76
C ARG A 228 -5.73 5.21 1.57
N VAL A 229 -6.44 4.41 0.76
CA VAL A 229 -7.07 4.82 -0.49
C VAL A 229 -8.51 5.21 -0.21
N SER A 230 -8.87 6.45 -0.54
CA SER A 230 -10.23 6.95 -0.33
C SER A 230 -11.21 6.34 -1.33
N ARG A 231 -12.43 6.06 -0.87
CA ARG A 231 -13.46 5.47 -1.73
C ARG A 231 -13.83 6.41 -2.86
N GLY A 232 -13.80 5.88 -4.07
CA GLY A 232 -14.23 6.58 -5.28
C GLY A 232 -13.11 7.39 -5.91
N SER A 233 -12.53 8.35 -5.18
CA SER A 233 -11.49 9.24 -5.72
C SER A 233 -10.09 8.65 -5.73
N HIS A 234 -9.86 7.54 -5.03
CA HIS A 234 -8.55 6.94 -4.75
C HIS A 234 -7.51 7.83 -4.03
N ALA A 235 -7.87 9.07 -3.69
CA ALA A 235 -7.03 9.99 -2.94
C ALA A 235 -6.43 9.32 -1.69
N GLY A 236 -5.11 9.41 -1.59
CA GLY A 236 -4.32 8.82 -0.53
C GLY A 236 -4.25 9.66 0.75
N HIS A 237 -4.10 8.99 1.88
CA HIS A 237 -3.75 9.58 3.18
C HIS A 237 -3.20 8.49 4.11
N ILE A 238 -2.54 8.85 5.21
CA ILE A 238 -2.17 7.87 6.23
C ILE A 238 -3.43 7.52 7.06
N PRO A 239 -3.74 6.23 7.27
CA PRO A 239 -4.86 5.82 8.10
C PRO A 239 -4.70 6.34 9.53
N MET A 240 -5.82 6.76 10.13
CA MET A 240 -5.86 7.25 11.51
C MET A 240 -6.66 6.26 12.36
N VAL A 241 -6.09 5.79 13.46
CA VAL A 241 -6.75 4.95 14.46
C VAL A 241 -7.17 5.78 15.67
N ALA A 242 -8.36 5.51 16.20
CA ALA A 242 -8.84 6.17 17.40
C ALA A 242 -8.12 5.61 18.63
N VAL A 243 -7.45 6.48 19.39
CA VAL A 243 -6.78 6.11 20.64
C VAL A 243 -7.49 6.81 21.79
N ALA A 244 -7.90 6.03 22.79
CA ALA A 244 -8.46 6.56 24.03
C ALA A 244 -7.35 7.25 24.84
N VAL A 245 -7.56 8.52 25.17
CA VAL A 245 -6.69 9.29 26.07
C VAL A 245 -7.50 9.71 27.30
N PRO A 246 -6.90 9.67 28.51
CA PRO A 246 -7.54 10.19 29.71
C PRO A 246 -7.87 11.67 29.53
N ASN A 247 -9.11 12.07 29.78
CA ASN A 247 -9.45 13.48 29.82
C ASN A 247 -8.96 14.05 31.16
N GLY A 248 -8.00 14.98 31.13
CA GLY A 248 -7.29 15.52 32.31
C GLY A 248 -8.13 16.36 33.28
N ALA A 249 -9.44 16.14 33.36
CA ALA A 249 -10.27 16.78 34.37
C ALA A 249 -9.98 16.15 35.74
N HIS A 250 -9.26 16.87 36.58
CA HIS A 250 -8.82 16.41 37.90
C HIS A 250 -9.98 16.15 38.90
N HIS A 251 -11.22 16.53 38.59
CA HIS A 251 -12.38 16.28 39.44
C HIS A 251 -13.63 15.94 38.59
N GLY A 252 -13.85 14.64 38.33
CA GLY A 252 -15.05 14.13 37.65
C GLY A 252 -14.87 12.68 37.20
N PRO A 253 -15.95 11.91 36.92
CA PRO A 253 -15.83 10.54 36.43
C PRO A 253 -14.97 10.53 35.16
N HIS A 254 -13.95 9.66 35.11
CA HIS A 254 -12.99 9.57 34.02
C HIS A 254 -13.69 9.44 32.67
N ARG A 255 -13.86 10.56 31.96
CA ARG A 255 -14.33 10.56 30.58
C ARG A 255 -13.13 10.26 29.70
N TRP A 256 -13.24 9.26 28.84
CA TRP A 256 -12.24 9.00 27.81
C TRP A 256 -12.49 9.93 26.63
N ARG A 257 -11.43 10.55 26.10
CA ARG A 257 -11.49 11.24 24.80
C ARG A 257 -10.80 10.35 23.77
N PHE A 258 -11.40 10.20 22.60
CA PHE A 258 -10.73 9.53 21.47
C PHE A 258 -10.01 10.57 20.63
N VAL A 259 -8.72 10.34 20.36
CA VAL A 259 -7.91 11.17 19.47
C VAL A 259 -7.38 10.28 18.36
N GLY A 260 -7.52 10.75 17.11
CA GLY A 260 -6.95 10.05 15.97
C GLY A 260 -5.42 10.10 16.01
N ARG A 261 -4.77 8.95 15.90
CA ARG A 261 -3.32 8.84 15.71
C ARG A 261 -3.03 8.11 14.40
N PRO A 262 -1.95 8.46 13.68
CA PRO A 262 -1.54 7.70 12.51
C PRO A 262 -1.32 6.23 12.88
N ALA A 263 -1.95 5.32 12.13
CA ALA A 263 -1.69 3.89 12.28
C ALA A 263 -0.23 3.63 11.95
N ARG A 264 0.41 2.76 12.73
CA ARG A 264 1.78 2.30 12.49
C ARG A 264 1.75 0.91 11.89
N GLU A 265 2.83 0.51 11.24
CA GLU A 265 3.02 -0.85 10.76
C GLU A 265 2.71 -1.85 11.88
N GLY A 266 1.94 -2.89 11.55
CA GLY A 266 1.48 -3.89 12.51
C GLY A 266 0.28 -3.47 13.37
N VAL A 267 -0.36 -2.31 13.15
CA VAL A 267 -1.66 -1.97 13.74
C VAL A 267 -2.79 -2.40 12.81
N ASP A 268 -3.80 -3.10 13.35
CA ASP A 268 -4.99 -3.47 12.59
C ASP A 268 -5.86 -2.22 12.32
N VAL A 269 -6.04 -1.89 11.04
CA VAL A 269 -6.88 -0.77 10.57
C VAL A 269 -8.34 -1.18 10.32
N HIS A 270 -8.69 -2.45 10.53
CA HIS A 270 -9.99 -3.10 10.30
C HIS A 270 -10.54 -2.98 8.88
N GLU A 271 -9.67 -2.69 7.93
CA GLU A 271 -9.98 -2.58 6.51
C GLU A 271 -9.43 -3.77 5.72
N ARG A 272 -9.83 -3.85 4.45
CA ARG A 272 -9.10 -4.67 3.50
C ARG A 272 -7.75 -4.01 3.26
N VAL A 273 -6.71 -4.83 3.13
CA VAL A 273 -5.35 -4.35 2.90
C VAL A 273 -4.69 -5.05 1.71
N THR A 274 -3.63 -4.44 1.20
CA THR A 274 -2.58 -5.09 0.41
C THR A 274 -1.28 -4.79 1.12
N THR A 275 -0.68 -5.79 1.75
CA THR A 275 0.60 -5.61 2.43
C THR A 275 1.76 -5.35 1.47
N GLY A 276 2.72 -4.53 1.91
CA GLY A 276 3.89 -4.13 1.12
C GLY A 276 4.71 -5.29 0.55
N PRO A 277 4.94 -6.40 1.29
CA PRO A 277 5.60 -7.59 0.76
C PRO A 277 4.86 -8.26 -0.40
N GLY A 278 3.53 -8.16 -0.45
CA GLY A 278 2.72 -8.76 -1.53
C GLY A 278 2.53 -7.86 -2.75
N LEU A 279 2.93 -6.59 -2.67
CA LEU A 279 2.95 -5.68 -3.83
C LEU A 279 3.98 -6.11 -4.87
N ARG A 280 3.55 -6.16 -6.13
CA ARG A 280 4.46 -6.15 -7.26
C ARG A 280 5.02 -4.73 -7.41
N LEU A 281 6.34 -4.60 -7.37
CA LEU A 281 7.02 -3.32 -7.59
C LEU A 281 7.59 -3.30 -9.01
N VAL A 282 7.39 -2.20 -9.73
CA VAL A 282 7.84 -2.04 -11.12
C VAL A 282 8.55 -0.70 -11.28
N PRO A 283 9.86 -0.66 -11.54
CA PRO A 283 10.58 0.59 -11.74
C PRO A 283 10.11 1.30 -13.02
N LEU A 284 9.69 2.57 -12.91
CA LEU A 284 9.21 3.35 -14.06
C LEU A 284 10.30 3.57 -15.10
N GLU A 285 11.57 3.59 -14.70
CA GLU A 285 12.72 3.72 -15.59
C GLU A 285 12.94 2.49 -16.48
N SER A 286 12.28 1.36 -16.19
CA SER A 286 12.27 0.19 -17.07
C SER A 286 11.21 0.27 -18.19
N ILE A 287 10.36 1.30 -18.17
CA ILE A 287 9.21 1.44 -19.05
C ILE A 287 9.43 2.63 -19.96
N ASP A 288 9.13 2.48 -21.25
CA ASP A 288 9.03 3.61 -22.17
C ASP A 288 7.77 4.45 -21.84
N PRO A 289 7.90 5.70 -21.37
CA PRO A 289 6.75 6.58 -21.11
C PRO A 289 5.90 6.80 -22.36
N GLY A 290 6.52 6.73 -23.54
CA GLY A 290 5.87 6.83 -24.85
C GLY A 290 4.97 5.64 -25.18
N SER A 291 4.95 4.57 -24.38
CA SER A 291 4.01 3.45 -24.54
C SER A 291 2.64 3.71 -23.89
N TYR A 292 2.53 4.69 -23.00
CA TYR A 292 1.27 5.04 -22.35
C TYR A 292 0.38 5.86 -23.27
N ARG A 293 -0.89 5.47 -23.36
CA ARG A 293 -1.93 6.20 -24.10
C ARG A 293 -3.10 6.47 -23.16
N PRO A 294 -3.38 7.74 -22.78
CA PRO A 294 -4.55 8.06 -21.97
C PRO A 294 -5.82 7.52 -22.62
N LEU A 295 -6.74 6.97 -21.83
CA LEU A 295 -8.04 6.49 -22.33
C LEU A 295 -9.03 7.61 -22.62
N GLN A 296 -8.77 8.81 -22.09
CA GLN A 296 -9.61 9.97 -22.32
C GLN A 296 -8.77 11.25 -22.51
N PRO A 297 -9.27 12.20 -23.33
CA PRO A 297 -8.71 13.55 -23.37
C PRO A 297 -8.81 14.22 -22.00
N ASN A 298 -7.77 14.97 -21.61
CA ASN A 298 -7.71 15.70 -20.34
C ASN A 298 -7.91 14.81 -19.09
N GLY A 299 -7.57 13.52 -19.17
CA GLY A 299 -7.50 12.64 -18.01
C GLY A 299 -6.29 12.95 -17.11
N PRO A 300 -6.16 12.24 -15.99
CA PRO A 300 -5.05 12.44 -15.07
C PRO A 300 -3.69 12.29 -15.74
N VAL A 301 -2.79 13.21 -15.38
CA VAL A 301 -1.41 13.22 -15.86
C VAL A 301 -0.68 11.99 -15.29
N PRO A 302 -0.05 11.14 -16.12
CA PRO A 302 0.74 10.01 -15.63
C PRO A 302 1.98 10.49 -14.87
N PRO A 303 2.63 9.64 -14.05
CA PRO A 303 3.69 10.04 -13.14
C PRO A 303 4.77 10.94 -13.77
N TRP A 304 5.36 10.53 -14.89
CA TRP A 304 6.44 11.26 -15.58
C TRP A 304 6.03 12.64 -16.16
N GLY A 305 4.73 12.92 -16.24
CA GLY A 305 4.21 14.23 -16.62
C GLY A 305 4.00 15.18 -15.44
N LYS A 306 4.03 14.69 -14.20
CA LYS A 306 3.82 15.49 -12.98
C LYS A 306 5.13 16.19 -12.59
N GLU A 307 5.04 17.43 -12.10
CA GLU A 307 6.24 18.17 -11.63
C GLU A 307 6.99 17.39 -10.53
N VAL A 308 6.24 16.84 -9.58
CA VAL A 308 6.79 16.11 -8.44
C VAL A 308 7.60 14.87 -8.81
N TYR A 309 7.40 14.31 -10.01
CA TYR A 309 8.25 13.24 -10.53
C TYR A 309 9.70 13.69 -10.65
N ARG A 310 9.93 14.92 -11.12
CA ARG A 310 11.28 15.50 -11.29
C ARG A 310 11.75 16.23 -10.04
N ASP A 311 10.83 16.94 -9.37
CA ASP A 311 11.10 17.61 -8.10
C ASP A 311 10.35 16.94 -6.94
N PRO A 312 10.97 15.98 -6.24
CA PRO A 312 10.29 15.19 -5.21
C PRO A 312 9.86 16.01 -3.97
N VAL A 313 10.21 17.30 -3.88
CA VAL A 313 9.69 18.19 -2.82
C VAL A 313 8.45 18.98 -3.25
N SER A 314 8.14 19.08 -4.56
CA SER A 314 6.95 19.77 -5.06
C SER A 314 5.67 19.15 -4.48
N ASN A 315 4.64 19.97 -4.33
CA ASN A 315 3.29 19.51 -4.00
C ASN A 315 2.39 19.39 -5.25
N SER A 316 2.86 19.83 -6.43
CA SER A 316 2.07 19.78 -7.65
C SER A 316 1.96 18.36 -8.21
N THR A 317 0.75 17.95 -8.54
CA THR A 317 0.44 16.66 -9.16
C THR A 317 0.12 16.78 -10.66
N GLY A 318 0.31 17.95 -11.26
CA GLY A 318 0.05 18.21 -12.69
C GLY A 318 -0.41 19.64 -12.93
#